data_AF-A0A930PC06-F1
#
_entry.id   AF-A0A930PC06-F1
#
_cell.length_a   1.000
_cell.length_b   1.000
_cell.length_c   1.000
_cell.angle_alpha   90.00
_cell.angle_beta   90.00
_cell.angle_gamma   90.00
#
_symmetry.space_group_name_H-M   'P 1'
#
loop_
_entity.id
_entity.type
_entity.pdbx_description
1 polymer ?
#
loop_
_entity_poly.entity_id
_entity_poly.type
_entity_poly.pdbx_seq_one_letter_code
_entity_poly.pdbx_strand_id
1 'polypeptide(L)'
;MKYLNIKKALAAWRDIQPLSEKDKDRLSRRFTVDFNYNSNHIEGNTLTYGQTEILLLFGKVIGEADIRDVHEMTSSNVGLQMMTEEAAVKEKPLTENFIRTLHRTLLRENYTVYRNLPGGVQTNYVIHAGQYKTRPNSVITRYGDRFEYASPEETPGLMFDLVNWYNEAEKKGKLSAIELAALFHYRYIRIHPFEDGNGRIARLMINFILTRHNYPMIVVRSRKKSEYLEALHQSDLEVGPVPSDGAHANIGDIRPFLKYFNELVATEVYNDVLFISEKNENIWWYDGERISFRSPNYTKILNAMRTQPTLTLNDMKEETGISVSAIQKLLDKLLSKKYVERGEKDGSWRVFLTQ
;
A
#
# COMPACT_ATOMS: atom_id res chain seq x y z
N MET A 1 19.53 -11.17 1.31
CA MET A 1 19.05 -10.08 0.43
C MET A 1 20.13 -9.42 -0.43
N LYS A 2 21.42 -9.41 -0.07
CA LYS A 2 22.50 -8.68 -0.80
C LYS A 2 22.72 -9.03 -2.30
N TYR A 3 21.99 -10.02 -2.85
CA TYR A 3 22.03 -10.44 -4.26
C TYR A 3 20.65 -10.76 -4.86
N LEU A 4 19.58 -10.29 -4.21
CA LEU A 4 18.22 -10.47 -4.72
C LEU A 4 18.02 -9.51 -5.88
N ASN A 5 17.62 -10.05 -7.03
CA ASN A 5 17.18 -9.26 -8.18
C ASN A 5 15.83 -9.76 -8.64
N ILE A 6 15.17 -8.97 -9.48
CA ILE A 6 13.80 -9.26 -9.92
C ILE A 6 13.67 -10.60 -10.63
N LYS A 7 14.67 -11.00 -11.44
CA LYS A 7 14.66 -12.29 -12.14
C LYS A 7 14.66 -13.47 -11.16
N LYS A 8 15.49 -13.40 -10.11
CA LYS A 8 15.54 -14.43 -9.06
C LYS A 8 14.25 -14.49 -8.23
N ALA A 9 13.69 -13.33 -7.89
CA ALA A 9 12.43 -13.27 -7.14
C ALA A 9 11.27 -13.90 -7.94
N LEU A 10 11.15 -13.54 -9.23
CA LEU A 10 10.12 -14.09 -10.11
C LEU A 10 10.33 -15.58 -10.41
N ALA A 11 11.58 -16.04 -10.52
CA ALA A 11 11.87 -17.47 -10.66
C ALA A 11 11.41 -18.24 -9.42
N ALA A 12 11.77 -17.78 -8.22
CA ALA A 12 11.33 -18.40 -6.97
C ALA A 12 9.80 -18.40 -6.81
N TRP A 13 9.13 -17.34 -7.27
CA TRP A 13 7.66 -17.28 -7.31
C TRP A 13 7.05 -18.31 -8.25
N ARG A 14 7.66 -18.53 -9.41
CA ARG A 14 7.21 -19.56 -10.38
C ARG A 14 7.40 -20.96 -9.84
N ASP A 15 8.50 -21.22 -9.12
CA ASP A 15 8.83 -22.55 -8.59
C ASP A 15 7.83 -23.04 -7.53
N ILE A 16 7.10 -22.13 -6.88
CA ILE A 16 6.06 -22.48 -5.89
C ILE A 16 4.64 -22.59 -6.49
N GLN A 17 4.48 -22.38 -7.81
CA GLN A 17 3.17 -22.51 -8.45
C GLN A 17 2.83 -23.97 -8.84
N PRO A 18 1.54 -24.35 -8.87
CA PRO A 18 0.38 -23.57 -8.41
C PRO A 18 0.28 -23.57 -6.89
N LEU A 19 -0.12 -22.42 -6.32
CA LEU A 19 -0.39 -22.31 -4.89
C LEU A 19 -1.62 -23.12 -4.47
N SER A 20 -1.58 -23.68 -3.26
CA SER A 20 -2.75 -24.27 -2.61
C SER A 20 -3.80 -23.18 -2.32
N GLU A 21 -5.10 -23.52 -2.30
CA GLU A 21 -6.15 -22.55 -1.93
C GLU A 21 -5.92 -21.91 -0.56
N LYS A 22 -5.37 -22.68 0.38
CA LYS A 22 -4.98 -22.18 1.70
C LYS A 22 -3.88 -21.11 1.61
N ASP A 23 -2.86 -21.31 0.78
CA ASP A 23 -1.77 -20.34 0.65
C ASP A 23 -2.21 -19.10 -0.14
N LYS A 24 -3.13 -19.25 -1.11
CA LYS A 24 -3.79 -18.12 -1.78
C LYS A 24 -4.56 -17.26 -0.79
N ASP A 25 -5.38 -17.86 0.07
CA ASP A 25 -6.13 -17.14 1.11
C ASP A 25 -5.18 -16.41 2.08
N ARG A 26 -4.12 -17.09 2.54
CA ARG A 26 -3.11 -16.49 3.44
C ARG A 26 -2.43 -15.27 2.81
N LEU A 27 -1.99 -15.37 1.55
CA LEU A 27 -1.41 -14.23 0.83
C LEU A 27 -2.43 -13.12 0.61
N SER A 28 -3.67 -13.45 0.20
CA SER A 28 -4.71 -12.47 -0.04
C SER A 28 -5.00 -11.66 1.23
N ARG A 29 -5.20 -12.33 2.37
CA ARG A 29 -5.44 -11.67 3.66
C ARG A 29 -4.28 -10.78 4.08
N ARG A 30 -3.05 -11.27 3.94
CA ARG A 30 -1.85 -10.49 4.24
C ARG A 30 -1.76 -9.25 3.36
N PHE A 31 -1.93 -9.42 2.05
CA PHE A 31 -1.86 -8.32 1.10
C PHE A 31 -2.95 -7.27 1.37
N THR A 32 -4.19 -7.70 1.66
CA THR A 32 -5.29 -6.78 2.01
C THR A 32 -4.93 -5.87 3.18
N VAL A 33 -4.37 -6.42 4.27
CA VAL A 33 -3.98 -5.61 5.43
C VAL A 33 -2.77 -4.73 5.11
N ASP A 34 -1.71 -5.31 4.55
CA ASP A 34 -0.46 -4.61 4.23
C ASP A 34 -0.71 -3.45 3.26
N PHE A 35 -1.44 -3.68 2.17
CA PHE A 35 -1.70 -2.67 1.14
C PHE A 35 -2.53 -1.52 1.69
N ASN A 36 -3.66 -1.82 2.35
CA ASN A 36 -4.55 -0.79 2.86
C ASN A 36 -3.87 0.04 3.96
N TYR A 37 -3.16 -0.61 4.90
CA TYR A 37 -2.39 0.09 5.91
C TYR A 37 -1.37 1.04 5.28
N ASN A 38 -0.45 0.50 4.47
CA ASN A 38 0.67 1.28 3.94
C ASN A 38 0.21 2.38 2.96
N SER A 39 -0.73 2.07 2.08
CA SER A 39 -1.23 3.03 1.09
C SER A 39 -1.92 4.21 1.75
N ASN A 40 -2.71 4.01 2.81
CA ASN A 40 -3.35 5.12 3.52
C ASN A 40 -2.38 5.86 4.47
N HIS A 41 -1.41 5.15 5.07
CA HIS A 41 -0.39 5.78 5.94
C HIS A 41 0.55 6.72 5.19
N ILE A 42 0.84 6.45 3.92
CA ILE A 42 1.62 7.37 3.09
C ILE A 42 0.90 8.72 2.97
N GLU A 43 -0.44 8.72 2.97
CA GLU A 43 -1.26 9.94 2.89
C GLU A 43 -1.66 10.52 4.26
N GLY A 44 -1.22 9.90 5.36
CA GLY A 44 -1.38 10.44 6.72
C GLY A 44 -2.51 9.84 7.56
N ASN A 45 -3.17 8.76 7.11
CA ASN A 45 -4.08 7.99 7.97
C ASN A 45 -3.35 7.50 9.23
N THR A 46 -4.05 7.49 10.37
CA THR A 46 -3.44 7.28 11.69
C THR A 46 -3.77 5.93 12.33
N LEU A 47 -4.58 5.08 11.68
CA LEU A 47 -4.93 3.76 12.23
C LEU A 47 -3.69 2.89 12.40
N THR A 48 -3.48 2.31 13.57
CA THR A 48 -2.37 1.36 13.72
C THR A 48 -2.53 0.17 12.78
N TYR A 49 -1.44 -0.56 12.51
CA TYR A 49 -1.47 -1.77 11.70
C TYR A 49 -2.51 -2.77 12.24
N GLY A 50 -2.59 -2.90 13.57
CA GLY A 50 -3.59 -3.74 14.23
C GLY A 50 -5.02 -3.26 14.15
N GLN A 51 -5.26 -1.96 14.30
CA GLN A 51 -6.59 -1.39 14.07
C GLN A 51 -7.04 -1.66 12.63
N THR A 52 -6.13 -1.53 11.67
CA THR A 52 -6.38 -1.83 10.26
C THR A 52 -6.70 -3.32 10.05
N GLU A 53 -5.90 -4.22 10.62
CA GLU A 53 -6.14 -5.66 10.56
C GLU A 53 -7.52 -6.02 11.12
N ILE A 54 -7.84 -5.53 12.33
CA ILE A 54 -9.10 -5.88 13.00
C ILE A 54 -10.30 -5.32 12.26
N LEU A 55 -10.18 -4.10 11.73
CA LEU A 55 -11.20 -3.47 10.92
C LEU A 55 -11.49 -4.25 9.64
N LEU A 56 -10.44 -4.60 8.88
CA LEU A 56 -10.60 -5.21 7.56
C LEU A 56 -10.94 -6.70 7.62
N LEU A 57 -10.44 -7.44 8.62
CA LEU A 57 -10.66 -8.88 8.73
C LEU A 57 -11.88 -9.25 9.57
N PHE A 58 -12.28 -8.41 10.54
CA PHE A 58 -13.37 -8.73 11.47
C PHE A 58 -14.47 -7.66 11.53
N GLY A 59 -14.34 -6.54 10.82
CA GLY A 59 -15.34 -5.48 10.81
C GLY A 59 -15.49 -4.77 12.16
N LYS A 60 -14.43 -4.73 12.97
CA LYS A 60 -14.44 -4.16 14.32
C LYS A 60 -13.48 -2.97 14.41
N VAL A 61 -13.86 -1.95 15.18
CA VAL A 61 -12.98 -0.84 15.55
C VAL A 61 -12.58 -1.02 17.01
N ILE A 62 -11.31 -0.75 17.30
CA ILE A 62 -10.72 -0.97 18.60
C ILE A 62 -9.88 0.23 19.04
N GLY A 63 -10.01 0.60 20.31
CA GLY A 63 -9.38 1.82 20.84
C GLY A 63 -10.03 3.09 20.30
N GLU A 64 -9.37 4.22 20.52
CA GLU A 64 -9.75 5.48 19.88
C GLU A 64 -9.20 5.52 18.45
N ALA A 65 -10.04 5.97 17.53
CA ALA A 65 -9.71 6.11 16.12
C ALA A 65 -10.54 7.25 15.52
N ASP A 66 -9.94 8.01 14.61
CA ASP A 66 -10.69 8.98 13.84
C ASP A 66 -11.67 8.25 12.90
N ILE A 67 -12.94 8.65 12.94
CA ILE A 67 -13.99 8.01 12.12
C ILE A 67 -13.72 8.17 10.62
N ARG A 68 -13.10 9.29 10.22
CA ARG A 68 -12.67 9.54 8.86
C ARG A 68 -11.62 8.51 8.45
N ASP A 69 -10.64 8.23 9.31
CA ASP A 69 -9.60 7.25 9.00
C ASP A 69 -10.14 5.82 8.87
N VAL A 70 -11.12 5.46 9.70
CA VAL A 70 -11.86 4.18 9.58
C VAL A 70 -12.60 4.10 8.24
N HIS A 71 -13.26 5.18 7.84
CA HIS A 71 -13.97 5.25 6.57
C HIS A 71 -13.03 5.23 5.36
N GLU A 72 -11.91 5.93 5.40
CA GLU A 72 -10.90 5.90 4.34
C GLU A 72 -10.32 4.48 4.18
N MET A 73 -10.03 3.79 5.29
CA MET A 73 -9.49 2.44 5.27
C MET A 73 -10.47 1.41 4.68
N THR A 74 -11.74 1.47 5.09
CA THR A 74 -12.78 0.59 4.54
C THR A 74 -13.03 0.85 3.06
N SER A 75 -13.03 2.12 2.65
CA SER A 75 -13.21 2.53 1.25
C SER A 75 -12.04 2.13 0.37
N SER A 76 -10.83 2.22 0.91
CA SER A 76 -9.61 1.72 0.27
C SER A 76 -9.71 0.22 -0.01
N ASN A 77 -10.27 -0.57 0.91
CA ASN A 77 -10.44 -2.00 0.70
C ASN A 77 -11.49 -2.31 -0.38
N VAL A 78 -12.60 -1.56 -0.42
CA VAL A 78 -13.58 -1.67 -1.52
C VAL A 78 -12.95 -1.31 -2.87
N GLY A 79 -12.13 -0.25 -2.90
CA GLY A 79 -11.36 0.12 -4.09
C GLY A 79 -10.39 -0.98 -4.54
N LEU A 80 -9.72 -1.65 -3.60
CA LEU A 80 -8.84 -2.78 -3.91
C LEU A 80 -9.60 -3.96 -4.53
N GLN A 81 -10.77 -4.31 -3.99
CA GLN A 81 -11.64 -5.36 -4.54
C GLN A 81 -12.11 -5.01 -5.95
N MET A 82 -12.67 -3.80 -6.12
CA MET A 82 -13.09 -3.28 -7.42
C MET A 82 -11.96 -3.30 -8.45
N MET A 83 -10.74 -2.94 -8.04
CA MET A 83 -9.56 -2.99 -8.90
C MET A 83 -9.21 -4.43 -9.31
N THR A 84 -9.26 -5.37 -8.37
CA THR A 84 -8.93 -6.77 -8.62
C THR A 84 -9.92 -7.41 -9.60
N GLU A 85 -11.22 -7.10 -9.46
CA GLU A 85 -12.27 -7.56 -10.36
C GLU A 85 -12.09 -7.01 -11.79
N GLU A 86 -11.78 -5.71 -11.92
CA GLU A 86 -11.53 -5.10 -13.24
C GLU A 86 -10.26 -5.67 -13.90
N ALA A 87 -9.21 -5.93 -13.11
CA ALA A 87 -7.97 -6.52 -13.60
C ALA A 87 -8.15 -7.95 -14.12
N ALA A 88 -9.08 -8.72 -13.54
CA ALA A 88 -9.40 -10.09 -13.95
C ALA A 88 -10.03 -10.17 -15.35
N VAL A 89 -10.71 -9.11 -15.81
CA VAL A 89 -11.32 -9.03 -17.15
C VAL A 89 -10.31 -8.51 -18.17
N LYS A 90 -9.43 -9.40 -18.66
CA LYS A 90 -8.28 -9.04 -19.51
C LYS A 90 -8.63 -8.41 -20.87
N GLU A 91 -9.79 -8.75 -21.43
CA GLU A 91 -10.24 -8.22 -22.71
C GLU A 91 -10.79 -6.78 -22.61
N LYS A 92 -11.02 -6.29 -21.39
CA LYS A 92 -11.58 -4.94 -21.17
C LYS A 92 -10.45 -3.91 -21.11
N PRO A 93 -10.44 -2.92 -22.03
CA PRO A 93 -9.43 -1.86 -21.98
C PRO A 93 -9.59 -1.02 -20.72
N LEU A 94 -8.49 -0.42 -20.26
CA LEU A 94 -8.55 0.58 -19.21
C LEU A 94 -9.34 1.80 -19.72
N THR A 95 -10.19 2.37 -18.87
CA THR A 95 -10.99 3.56 -19.19
C THR A 95 -10.80 4.64 -18.13
N GLU A 96 -10.91 5.91 -18.55
CA GLU A 96 -10.96 7.04 -17.63
C GLU A 96 -12.13 6.93 -16.65
N ASN A 97 -13.27 6.38 -17.12
CA ASN A 97 -14.43 6.14 -16.27
C ASN A 97 -14.13 5.19 -15.10
N PHE A 98 -13.37 4.12 -15.36
CA PHE A 98 -12.93 3.21 -14.30
C PHE A 98 -12.05 3.94 -13.27
N ILE A 99 -11.05 4.72 -13.71
CA ILE A 99 -10.18 5.49 -12.81
C ILE A 99 -10.98 6.48 -11.96
N ARG A 100 -11.93 7.20 -12.57
CA ARG A 100 -12.82 8.14 -11.88
C ARG A 100 -13.77 7.45 -10.91
N THR A 101 -14.28 6.27 -11.26
CA THR A 101 -15.14 5.46 -10.38
C THR A 101 -14.33 4.94 -9.20
N LEU A 102 -13.11 4.45 -9.44
CA LEU A 102 -12.19 4.00 -8.39
C LEU A 102 -11.88 5.15 -7.42
N HIS A 103 -11.59 6.34 -7.94
CA HIS A 103 -11.38 7.54 -7.13
C HIS A 103 -12.63 7.95 -6.33
N ARG A 104 -13.82 7.86 -6.93
CA ARG A 104 -15.08 8.09 -6.20
C ARG A 104 -15.26 7.09 -5.06
N THR A 105 -14.98 5.82 -5.30
CA THR A 105 -15.04 4.76 -4.27
C THR A 105 -14.09 5.07 -3.11
N LEU A 106 -12.86 5.50 -3.40
CA LEU A 106 -11.88 5.84 -2.36
C LEU A 106 -12.30 7.03 -1.48
N LEU A 107 -12.75 8.13 -2.09
CA LEU A 107 -13.14 9.33 -1.33
C LEU A 107 -14.56 9.23 -0.76
N ARG A 108 -15.39 8.32 -1.27
CA ARG A 108 -16.83 8.13 -1.01
C ARG A 108 -17.70 9.31 -1.44
N GLU A 109 -17.41 10.51 -0.98
CA GLU A 109 -18.21 11.71 -1.17
C GLU A 109 -17.35 12.97 -1.29
N ASN A 110 -17.97 14.07 -1.69
CA ASN A 110 -17.32 15.36 -1.70
C ASN A 110 -17.13 15.85 -0.26
N TYR A 111 -16.01 16.51 0.03
CA TYR A 111 -15.78 17.11 1.35
C TYR A 111 -15.12 18.48 1.24
N THR A 112 -15.36 19.32 2.23
CA THR A 112 -14.83 20.69 2.27
C THR A 112 -13.56 20.73 3.10
N VAL A 113 -12.50 21.28 2.52
CA VAL A 113 -11.25 21.58 3.23
C VAL A 113 -11.26 23.04 3.63
N TYR A 114 -11.02 23.31 4.90
CA TYR A 114 -10.87 24.65 5.45
C TYR A 114 -9.38 24.95 5.60
N ARG A 115 -8.95 26.14 5.17
CA ARG A 115 -7.57 26.62 5.31
C ARG A 115 -7.55 28.00 5.95
N ASN A 116 -6.63 28.17 6.89
CA ASN A 116 -6.31 29.47 7.45
C ASN A 116 -5.11 30.02 6.68
N LEU A 117 -5.30 31.17 6.04
CA LEU A 117 -4.24 31.90 5.36
C LEU A 117 -3.53 32.84 6.35
N PRO A 118 -2.29 33.27 6.04
CA PRO A 118 -1.61 34.31 6.81
C PRO A 118 -2.51 35.54 6.99
N GLY A 119 -2.57 36.10 8.20
CA GLY A 119 -3.46 37.22 8.53
C GLY A 119 -4.85 36.82 9.02
N GLY A 120 -5.12 35.53 9.26
CA GLY A 120 -6.36 35.06 9.89
C GLY A 120 -7.55 34.92 8.93
N VAL A 121 -7.32 35.04 7.61
CA VAL A 121 -8.36 34.82 6.60
C VAL A 121 -8.65 33.34 6.48
N GLN A 122 -9.90 32.94 6.75
CA GLN A 122 -10.36 31.57 6.57
C GLN A 122 -10.91 31.42 5.14
N THR A 123 -10.32 30.51 4.37
CA THR A 123 -10.83 30.10 3.06
C THR A 123 -11.26 28.64 3.10
N ASN A 124 -12.12 28.23 2.18
CA ASN A 124 -12.45 26.83 2.00
C ASN A 124 -12.54 26.48 0.51
N TYR A 125 -12.48 25.19 0.21
CA TYR A 125 -12.77 24.64 -1.10
C TYR A 125 -13.34 23.24 -0.97
N VAL A 126 -14.06 22.79 -1.99
CA VAL A 126 -14.61 21.42 -2.06
C VAL A 126 -13.62 20.52 -2.80
N ILE A 127 -13.47 19.30 -2.31
CA ILE A 127 -12.81 18.18 -3.00
C ILE A 127 -13.90 17.32 -3.66
N HIS A 128 -13.76 17.05 -4.96
CA HIS A 128 -14.80 16.38 -5.74
C HIS A 128 -14.50 14.90 -6.00
N ALA A 129 -15.34 14.01 -5.45
CA ALA A 129 -15.19 12.57 -5.60
C ALA A 129 -15.52 12.09 -7.03
N GLY A 130 -14.47 11.61 -7.70
CA GLY A 130 -14.52 11.03 -9.05
C GLY A 130 -14.56 12.06 -10.17
N GLN A 131 -14.18 13.30 -9.88
CA GLN A 131 -14.06 14.38 -10.87
C GLN A 131 -12.63 14.86 -10.92
N TYR A 132 -12.13 15.14 -12.12
CA TYR A 132 -10.83 15.80 -12.25
C TYR A 132 -10.86 17.17 -11.57
N LYS A 133 -9.67 17.60 -11.16
CA LYS A 133 -9.50 18.85 -10.42
C LYS A 133 -10.05 20.03 -11.19
N THR A 134 -10.74 20.91 -10.47
CA THR A 134 -11.28 22.17 -11.00
C THR A 134 -10.41 23.38 -10.62
N ARG A 135 -9.32 23.12 -9.88
CA ARG A 135 -8.33 24.12 -9.48
C ARG A 135 -6.92 23.52 -9.47
N PRO A 136 -5.86 24.35 -9.54
CA PRO A 136 -4.49 23.88 -9.40
C PRO A 136 -4.24 23.19 -8.06
N ASN A 137 -3.45 22.11 -8.08
CA ASN A 137 -3.08 21.31 -6.91
C ASN A 137 -1.56 21.16 -6.76
N SER A 138 -0.79 22.12 -7.30
CA SER A 138 0.66 22.21 -7.16
C SER A 138 1.08 22.21 -5.69
N VAL A 139 2.22 21.61 -5.39
CA VAL A 139 2.74 21.44 -4.02
C VAL A 139 4.10 22.10 -3.85
N ILE A 140 4.44 22.45 -2.61
CA ILE A 140 5.82 22.74 -2.23
C ILE A 140 6.48 21.42 -1.87
N THR A 141 7.57 21.09 -2.55
CA THR A 141 8.33 19.87 -2.28
C THR A 141 9.06 19.95 -0.95
N ARG A 142 9.59 18.82 -0.48
CA ARG A 142 10.45 18.79 0.72
C ARG A 142 11.74 19.61 0.60
N TYR A 143 12.11 19.99 -0.63
CA TYR A 143 13.29 20.82 -0.92
C TYR A 143 12.96 22.32 -0.95
N GLY A 144 11.69 22.68 -0.81
CA GLY A 144 11.23 24.08 -0.82
C GLY A 144 10.80 24.59 -2.20
N ASP A 145 11.09 23.85 -3.28
CA ASP A 145 10.70 24.24 -4.63
C ASP A 145 9.21 23.94 -4.91
N ARG A 146 8.59 24.78 -5.74
CA ARG A 146 7.21 24.56 -6.21
C ARG A 146 7.21 23.53 -7.34
N PHE A 147 6.41 22.48 -7.18
CA PHE A 147 6.20 21.46 -8.20
C PHE A 147 4.83 21.64 -8.85
N GLU A 148 4.83 21.92 -10.15
CA GLU A 148 3.60 22.02 -10.94
C GLU A 148 3.14 20.66 -11.45
N TYR A 149 1.87 20.37 -11.23
CA TYR A 149 1.16 19.30 -11.94
C TYR A 149 0.37 19.89 -13.11
N ALA A 150 -0.31 19.04 -13.88
CA ALA A 150 -1.16 19.50 -14.99
C ALA A 150 -2.14 20.59 -14.53
N SER A 151 -2.48 21.54 -15.38
CA SER A 151 -3.58 22.46 -15.08
C SER A 151 -4.93 21.73 -15.08
N PRO A 152 -5.98 22.25 -14.41
CA PRO A 152 -7.35 21.74 -14.55
C PRO A 152 -7.78 21.59 -16.01
N GLU A 153 -7.39 22.54 -16.86
CA GLU A 153 -7.77 22.62 -18.26
C GLU A 153 -7.09 21.53 -19.12
N GLU A 154 -5.82 21.23 -18.84
CA GLU A 154 -5.06 20.19 -19.56
C GLU A 154 -5.33 18.78 -19.04
N THR A 155 -5.80 18.64 -17.80
CA THR A 155 -5.96 17.34 -17.13
C THR A 155 -6.81 16.34 -17.93
N PRO A 156 -7.99 16.70 -18.48
CA PRO A 156 -8.78 15.77 -19.30
C PRO A 156 -8.01 15.27 -20.52
N GLY A 157 -7.29 16.15 -21.22
CA GLY A 157 -6.49 15.78 -22.39
C GLY A 157 -5.35 14.82 -22.03
N LEU A 158 -4.59 15.13 -20.98
CA LEU A 158 -3.47 14.29 -20.56
C LEU A 158 -3.92 12.93 -19.99
N MET A 159 -5.09 12.86 -19.34
CA MET A 159 -5.67 11.59 -18.88
C MET A 159 -6.16 10.72 -20.05
N PHE A 160 -6.76 11.34 -21.07
CA PHE A 160 -7.13 10.67 -22.31
C PHE A 160 -5.89 10.08 -23.00
N ASP A 161 -4.82 10.87 -23.13
CA ASP A 161 -3.55 10.44 -23.72
C ASP A 161 -2.89 9.31 -22.91
N LEU A 162 -2.90 9.40 -21.58
CA LEU A 162 -2.38 8.35 -20.70
C LEU A 162 -3.11 7.01 -20.89
N VAL A 163 -4.44 7.04 -20.90
CA VAL A 163 -5.25 5.83 -21.04
C VAL A 163 -5.10 5.21 -22.43
N ASN A 164 -5.09 6.03 -23.49
CA ASN A 164 -4.85 5.53 -24.85
C ASN A 164 -3.45 4.95 -24.99
N TRP A 165 -2.44 5.63 -24.48
CA TRP A 165 -1.07 5.11 -24.46
C TRP A 165 -0.99 3.77 -23.73
N TYR A 166 -1.62 3.62 -22.57
CA TYR A 166 -1.61 2.37 -21.82
C TYR A 166 -2.19 1.23 -22.63
N ASN A 167 -3.39 1.41 -23.19
CA ASN A 167 -4.09 0.38 -23.97
C ASN A 167 -3.30 0.01 -25.24
N GLU A 168 -2.66 0.99 -25.90
CA GLU A 168 -1.77 0.71 -27.03
C GLU A 168 -0.50 -0.04 -26.63
N ALA A 169 0.12 0.35 -25.52
CA ALA A 169 1.35 -0.28 -25.01
C ALA A 169 1.08 -1.72 -24.59
N GLU A 170 -0.04 -1.97 -23.91
CA GLU A 170 -0.55 -3.30 -23.54
C GLU A 170 -0.74 -4.17 -24.79
N LYS A 171 -1.42 -3.64 -25.82
CA LYS A 171 -1.60 -4.36 -27.10
C LYS A 171 -0.30 -4.65 -27.83
N LYS A 172 0.66 -3.71 -27.83
CA LYS A 172 1.97 -3.86 -28.50
C LYS A 172 2.87 -4.87 -27.78
N GLY A 173 2.71 -5.07 -26.48
CA GLY A 173 3.47 -6.05 -25.68
C GLY A 173 4.99 -5.81 -25.64
N LYS A 174 5.45 -4.58 -25.91
CA LYS A 174 6.89 -4.25 -25.95
C LYS A 174 7.50 -4.01 -24.57
N LEU A 175 6.70 -3.49 -23.63
CA LEU A 175 7.10 -3.28 -22.24
C LEU A 175 6.72 -4.54 -21.44
N SER A 176 7.58 -4.93 -20.50
CA SER A 176 7.19 -5.91 -19.48
C SER A 176 6.09 -5.33 -18.58
N ALA A 177 5.31 -6.19 -17.92
CA ALA A 177 4.25 -5.75 -16.99
C ALA A 177 4.78 -4.81 -15.88
N ILE A 178 6.01 -5.04 -15.43
CA ILE A 178 6.68 -4.23 -14.40
C ILE A 178 7.05 -2.85 -14.96
N GLU A 179 7.60 -2.78 -16.16
CA GLU A 179 7.92 -1.50 -16.82
C GLU A 179 6.65 -0.72 -17.16
N LEU A 180 5.60 -1.40 -17.63
CA LEU A 180 4.30 -0.80 -17.93
C LEU A 180 3.67 -0.20 -16.66
N ALA A 181 3.69 -0.95 -15.55
CA ALA A 181 3.17 -0.49 -14.26
C ALA A 181 3.96 0.71 -13.71
N ALA A 182 5.30 0.66 -13.77
CA ALA A 182 6.16 1.75 -13.32
C ALA A 182 5.93 3.02 -14.13
N LEU A 183 5.86 2.90 -15.46
CA LEU A 183 5.69 4.04 -16.34
C LEU A 183 4.29 4.63 -16.26
N PHE A 184 3.25 3.79 -16.17
CA PHE A 184 1.88 4.25 -15.91
C PHE A 184 1.82 5.05 -14.59
N HIS A 185 2.38 4.48 -13.52
CA HIS A 185 2.42 5.15 -12.22
C HIS A 185 3.08 6.53 -12.31
N TYR A 186 4.25 6.61 -12.94
CA TYR A 186 5.00 7.86 -13.06
C TYR A 186 4.22 8.91 -13.88
N ARG A 187 3.72 8.55 -15.06
CA ARG A 187 2.92 9.47 -15.89
C ARG A 187 1.66 9.94 -15.17
N TYR A 188 0.94 9.02 -14.51
CA TYR A 188 -0.25 9.33 -13.73
C TYR A 188 0.04 10.31 -12.58
N ILE A 189 1.08 10.07 -11.79
CA ILE A 189 1.39 10.93 -10.64
C ILE A 189 1.89 12.31 -11.08
N ARG A 190 2.48 12.42 -12.28
CA ARG A 190 2.87 13.70 -12.90
C ARG A 190 1.67 14.52 -13.41
N ILE A 191 0.60 13.87 -13.86
CA ILE A 191 -0.66 14.56 -14.20
C ILE A 191 -1.36 15.03 -12.91
N HIS A 192 -1.39 14.19 -11.88
CA HIS A 192 -2.05 14.42 -10.60
C HIS A 192 -3.50 14.92 -10.78
N PRO A 193 -4.36 14.10 -11.42
CA PRO A 193 -5.62 14.55 -12.03
C PRO A 193 -6.71 14.93 -11.03
N PHE A 194 -6.66 14.43 -9.80
CA PHE A 194 -7.67 14.68 -8.77
C PHE A 194 -7.19 15.70 -7.73
N GLU A 195 -8.10 16.27 -6.95
CA GLU A 195 -7.76 17.25 -5.91
C GLU A 195 -7.18 16.59 -4.65
N ASP A 196 -7.49 15.30 -4.41
CA ASP A 196 -6.92 14.43 -3.39
C ASP A 196 -6.86 12.98 -3.90
N GLY A 197 -6.18 12.07 -3.19
CA GLY A 197 -6.26 10.63 -3.44
C GLY A 197 -5.40 10.11 -4.59
N ASN A 198 -4.64 10.98 -5.29
CA ASN A 198 -3.81 10.58 -6.42
C ASN A 198 -2.79 9.50 -6.06
N GLY A 199 -2.07 9.63 -4.95
CA GLY A 199 -1.10 8.62 -4.52
C GLY A 199 -1.73 7.23 -4.33
N ARG A 200 -2.93 7.17 -3.74
CA ARG A 200 -3.68 5.92 -3.52
C ARG A 200 -4.11 5.29 -4.84
N ILE A 201 -4.63 6.09 -5.79
CA ILE A 201 -4.98 5.61 -7.12
C ILE A 201 -3.75 5.12 -7.88
N ALA A 202 -2.63 5.86 -7.83
CA ALA A 202 -1.40 5.45 -8.51
C ALA A 202 -0.94 4.05 -8.06
N ARG A 203 -0.97 3.79 -6.74
CA ARG A 203 -0.62 2.49 -6.15
C ARG A 203 -1.64 1.38 -6.46
N LEU A 204 -2.94 1.71 -6.53
CA LEU A 204 -3.95 0.75 -7.02
C LEU A 204 -3.72 0.40 -8.49
N MET A 205 -3.39 1.38 -9.33
CA MET A 205 -3.16 1.17 -10.77
C MET A 205 -1.88 0.39 -11.06
N ILE A 206 -0.85 0.48 -10.22
CA ILE A 206 0.27 -0.46 -10.26
C ILE A 206 -0.25 -1.89 -10.12
N ASN A 207 -1.03 -2.15 -9.09
CA ASN A 207 -1.53 -3.49 -8.77
C ASN A 207 -2.57 -3.99 -9.78
N PHE A 208 -3.31 -3.09 -10.42
CA PHE A 208 -4.18 -3.40 -11.56
C PHE A 208 -3.38 -4.02 -12.71
N ILE A 209 -2.31 -3.35 -13.12
CA ILE A 209 -1.48 -3.78 -14.24
C ILE A 209 -0.78 -5.10 -13.89
N LEU A 210 -0.18 -5.21 -12.70
CA LEU A 210 0.48 -6.44 -12.27
C LEU A 210 -0.50 -7.63 -12.21
N THR A 211 -1.67 -7.45 -11.60
CA THR A 211 -2.69 -8.50 -11.47
C THR A 211 -3.19 -8.96 -12.84
N ARG A 212 -3.44 -8.03 -13.77
CA ARG A 212 -3.88 -8.35 -15.14
C ARG A 212 -2.88 -9.23 -15.89
N HIS A 213 -1.58 -9.04 -15.62
CA HIS A 213 -0.50 -9.87 -16.17
C HIS A 213 -0.15 -11.10 -15.32
N ASN A 214 -0.95 -11.46 -14.32
CA ASN A 214 -0.72 -12.58 -13.38
C ASN A 214 0.57 -12.44 -12.54
N TYR A 215 1.02 -11.22 -12.27
CA TYR A 215 2.09 -10.96 -11.31
C TYR A 215 1.52 -10.79 -9.91
N PRO A 216 2.27 -11.13 -8.86
CA PRO A 216 1.91 -10.77 -7.49
C PRO A 216 1.73 -9.26 -7.37
N MET A 217 0.73 -8.85 -6.61
CA MET A 217 0.57 -7.45 -6.22
C MET A 217 1.68 -7.04 -5.25
N ILE A 218 2.01 -5.75 -5.21
CA ILE A 218 3.08 -5.20 -4.40
C ILE A 218 2.58 -4.10 -3.46
N VAL A 219 3.33 -3.86 -2.39
CA VAL A 219 3.01 -2.83 -1.40
C VAL A 219 4.17 -1.85 -1.27
N VAL A 220 3.91 -0.58 -1.60
CA VAL A 220 4.84 0.53 -1.29
C VAL A 220 4.77 0.77 0.22
N ARG A 221 5.84 0.44 0.94
CA ARG A 221 5.85 0.49 2.42
C ARG A 221 5.94 1.93 2.94
N SER A 222 5.03 2.33 3.84
CA SER A 222 4.96 3.69 4.39
C SER A 222 6.21 4.06 5.18
N ARG A 223 6.82 3.10 5.89
CA ARG A 223 8.13 3.26 6.56
C ARG A 223 9.29 3.59 5.62
N LYS A 224 9.14 3.31 4.32
CA LYS A 224 10.09 3.63 3.24
C LYS A 224 9.59 4.74 2.32
N LYS A 225 8.63 5.56 2.77
CA LYS A 225 8.08 6.69 2.02
C LYS A 225 9.17 7.63 1.48
N SER A 226 10.25 7.85 2.25
CA SER A 226 11.36 8.69 1.83
C SER A 226 12.10 8.16 0.60
N GLU A 227 12.33 6.85 0.52
CA GLU A 227 12.97 6.17 -0.63
C GLU A 227 12.08 6.25 -1.87
N TYR A 228 10.77 6.00 -1.69
CA TYR A 228 9.77 6.11 -2.75
C TYR A 228 9.70 7.53 -3.35
N LEU A 229 9.57 8.54 -2.50
CA LEU A 229 9.50 9.94 -2.94
C LEU A 229 10.83 10.42 -3.54
N GLU A 230 11.97 9.94 -3.04
CA GLU A 230 13.27 10.25 -3.62
C GLU A 230 13.40 9.69 -5.03
N ALA A 231 12.98 8.45 -5.26
CA ALA A 231 13.07 7.85 -6.59
C ALA A 231 12.19 8.56 -7.62
N LEU A 232 11.01 9.05 -7.21
CA LEU A 232 10.17 9.92 -8.03
C LEU A 232 10.86 11.25 -8.30
N HIS A 233 11.35 11.92 -7.26
CA HIS A 233 12.02 13.22 -7.40
C HIS A 233 13.23 13.16 -8.33
N GLN A 234 14.09 12.15 -8.19
CA GLN A 234 15.24 11.97 -9.10
C GLN A 234 14.80 11.77 -10.55
N SER A 235 13.67 11.10 -10.78
CA SER A 235 13.11 10.96 -12.12
C SER A 235 12.52 12.29 -12.63
N ASP A 236 11.94 13.11 -11.74
CA ASP A 236 11.46 14.44 -12.08
C ASP A 236 12.60 15.37 -12.53
N LEU A 237 13.78 15.24 -11.92
CA LEU A 237 14.98 15.98 -12.35
C LEU A 237 15.46 15.56 -13.74
N GLU A 238 15.33 14.27 -14.10
CA GLU A 238 15.68 13.76 -15.45
C GLU A 238 14.64 14.15 -16.50
N VAL A 239 13.35 14.06 -16.17
CA VAL A 239 12.23 14.34 -17.08
C VAL A 239 12.02 15.83 -17.29
N GLY A 240 12.27 16.64 -16.26
CA GLY A 240 12.02 18.07 -16.26
C GLY A 240 10.70 18.46 -15.57
N PRO A 241 10.53 19.75 -15.26
CA PRO A 241 9.48 20.25 -14.37
C PRO A 241 8.12 20.45 -15.06
N VAL A 242 8.07 20.42 -16.39
CA VAL A 242 6.83 20.72 -17.13
C VAL A 242 5.85 19.55 -17.00
N PRO A 243 4.57 19.79 -16.65
CA PRO A 243 3.59 18.71 -16.49
C PRO A 243 3.46 17.80 -17.72
N SER A 244 3.49 18.37 -18.93
CA SER A 244 3.40 17.62 -20.18
C SER A 244 4.58 16.66 -20.38
N ASP A 245 5.81 17.06 -20.01
CA ASP A 245 6.99 16.18 -20.07
C ASP A 245 6.80 14.96 -19.17
N GLY A 246 6.26 15.19 -17.97
CA GLY A 246 5.91 14.13 -17.02
C GLY A 246 4.84 13.18 -17.54
N ALA A 247 3.78 13.70 -18.14
CA ALA A 247 2.68 12.92 -18.70
C ALA A 247 3.11 12.07 -19.90
N HIS A 248 4.14 12.51 -20.63
CA HIS A 248 4.66 11.85 -21.83
C HIS A 248 6.01 11.15 -21.63
N ALA A 249 6.53 11.11 -20.40
CA ALA A 249 7.83 10.52 -20.06
C ALA A 249 7.98 9.11 -20.64
N ASN A 250 9.16 8.73 -21.11
CA ASN A 250 9.47 7.40 -21.59
C ASN A 250 10.11 6.55 -20.50
N ILE A 251 10.20 5.24 -20.74
CA ILE A 251 10.82 4.31 -19.79
C ILE A 251 12.27 4.68 -19.46
N GLY A 252 13.00 5.26 -20.42
CA GLY A 252 14.38 5.71 -20.26
C GLY A 252 14.53 6.98 -19.42
N ASP A 253 13.46 7.76 -19.25
CA ASP A 253 13.48 9.04 -18.51
C ASP A 253 13.21 8.79 -17.01
N ILE A 254 12.60 7.65 -16.67
CA ILE A 254 12.24 7.28 -15.29
C ILE A 254 13.21 6.27 -14.69
N ARG A 255 14.47 6.23 -15.13
CA ARG A 255 15.46 5.24 -14.67
C ARG A 255 15.59 5.16 -13.13
N PRO A 256 15.64 6.28 -12.37
CA PRO A 256 15.70 6.21 -10.91
C PRO A 256 14.47 5.52 -10.31
N PHE A 257 13.27 5.88 -10.76
CA PHE A 257 12.03 5.26 -10.30
C PHE A 257 11.92 3.80 -10.73
N LEU A 258 12.30 3.45 -11.97
CA LEU A 258 12.29 2.08 -12.46
C LEU A 258 13.26 1.19 -11.68
N LYS A 259 14.42 1.71 -11.27
CA LYS A 259 15.36 0.99 -10.40
C LYS A 259 14.71 0.69 -9.05
N TYR A 260 14.18 1.71 -8.38
CA TYR A 260 13.45 1.56 -7.12
C TYR A 260 12.30 0.55 -7.26
N PHE A 261 11.50 0.68 -8.31
CA PHE A 261 10.34 -0.17 -8.54
C PHE A 261 10.73 -1.63 -8.76
N ASN A 262 11.81 -1.91 -9.49
CA ASN A 262 12.33 -3.26 -9.65
C ASN A 262 12.80 -3.88 -8.33
N GLU A 263 13.47 -3.10 -7.48
CA GLU A 263 13.91 -3.55 -6.15
C GLU A 263 12.72 -3.81 -5.22
N LEU A 264 11.70 -2.95 -5.29
CA LEU A 264 10.43 -3.11 -4.58
C LEU A 264 9.73 -4.41 -4.98
N VAL A 265 9.50 -4.62 -6.28
CA VAL A 265 8.86 -5.84 -6.80
C VAL A 265 9.65 -7.07 -6.40
N ALA A 266 10.98 -7.05 -6.56
CA ALA A 266 11.83 -8.17 -6.19
C ALA A 266 11.69 -8.51 -4.70
N THR A 267 11.65 -7.50 -3.83
CA THR A 267 11.54 -7.68 -2.38
C THR A 267 10.18 -8.22 -1.98
N GLU A 268 9.08 -7.61 -2.45
CA GLU A 268 7.73 -8.03 -2.11
C GLU A 268 7.44 -9.46 -2.60
N VAL A 269 7.74 -9.77 -3.87
CA VAL A 269 7.55 -11.10 -4.43
C VAL A 269 8.35 -12.16 -3.67
N TYR A 270 9.62 -11.88 -3.34
CA TYR A 270 10.44 -12.84 -2.62
C TYR A 270 9.97 -13.03 -1.16
N ASN A 271 9.46 -11.97 -0.53
CA ASN A 271 8.85 -12.07 0.80
C ASN A 271 7.58 -12.93 0.80
N ASP A 272 6.79 -12.88 -0.26
CA ASP A 272 5.62 -13.76 -0.43
C ASP A 272 6.04 -15.23 -0.58
N VAL A 273 7.11 -15.50 -1.34
CA VAL A 273 7.70 -16.84 -1.45
C VAL A 273 8.14 -17.35 -0.08
N LEU A 274 8.89 -16.55 0.68
CA LEU A 274 9.35 -16.93 2.01
C LEU A 274 8.18 -17.16 2.98
N PHE A 275 7.13 -16.34 2.89
CA PHE A 275 5.96 -16.46 3.76
C PHE A 275 5.20 -17.77 3.61
N ILE A 276 5.15 -18.31 2.38
CA ILE A 276 4.50 -19.59 2.11
C ILE A 276 5.46 -20.75 2.40
N SER A 277 6.72 -20.62 1.98
CA SER A 277 7.69 -21.73 2.01
C SER A 277 8.32 -21.95 3.37
N GLU A 278 8.50 -20.92 4.19
CA GLU A 278 9.22 -21.01 5.45
C GLU A 278 8.31 -21.41 6.62
N LYS A 279 8.41 -22.68 7.02
CA LYS A 279 7.75 -23.22 8.22
C LYS A 279 8.73 -23.29 9.38
N ASN A 280 9.05 -22.15 9.98
CA ASN A 280 9.97 -22.07 11.11
C ASN A 280 9.27 -21.43 12.31
N GLU A 281 9.25 -22.15 13.43
CA GLU A 281 8.63 -21.70 14.68
C GLU A 281 9.29 -20.45 15.28
N ASN A 282 10.45 -20.01 14.82
CA ASN A 282 11.08 -18.77 15.27
C ASN A 282 10.73 -17.55 14.41
N ILE A 283 9.96 -17.75 13.33
CA ILE A 283 9.69 -16.71 12.33
C ILE A 283 8.29 -16.14 12.51
N TRP A 284 8.24 -14.83 12.37
CA TRP A 284 7.02 -14.04 12.44
C TRP A 284 6.99 -13.03 11.31
N TRP A 285 5.79 -12.66 10.88
CA TRP A 285 5.60 -11.68 9.83
C TRP A 285 4.77 -10.51 10.34
N TYR A 286 5.26 -9.30 10.09
CA TYR A 286 4.62 -8.05 10.47
C TYR A 286 4.94 -6.97 9.44
N ASP A 287 3.91 -6.31 8.90
CA ASP A 287 4.05 -5.27 7.87
C ASP A 287 5.04 -5.65 6.74
N GLY A 288 4.85 -6.87 6.22
CA GLY A 288 5.67 -7.43 5.15
C GLY A 288 7.09 -7.84 5.52
N GLU A 289 7.52 -7.68 6.77
CA GLU A 289 8.87 -8.05 7.20
C GLU A 289 8.90 -9.40 7.89
N ARG A 290 9.91 -10.18 7.51
CA ARG A 290 10.31 -11.39 8.21
C ARG A 290 11.08 -11.05 9.48
N ILE A 291 10.47 -11.31 10.62
CA ILE A 291 11.08 -11.16 11.94
C ILE A 291 11.57 -12.53 12.40
N SER A 292 12.87 -12.61 12.71
CA SER A 292 13.47 -13.81 13.31
C SER A 292 13.65 -13.59 14.81
N PHE A 293 12.99 -14.43 15.61
CA PHE A 293 13.19 -14.46 17.04
C PHE A 293 14.35 -15.41 17.42
N ARG A 294 14.95 -15.16 18.60
CA ARG A 294 16.01 -16.02 19.16
C ARG A 294 15.46 -17.27 19.84
N SER A 295 14.15 -17.37 20.01
CA SER A 295 13.48 -18.44 20.74
C SER A 295 12.06 -18.61 20.22
N PRO A 296 11.53 -19.84 20.16
CA PRO A 296 10.17 -20.11 19.69
C PRO A 296 9.12 -19.66 20.71
N ASN A 297 9.54 -19.30 21.92
CA ASN A 297 8.65 -18.77 22.94
C ASN A 297 7.96 -17.47 22.51
N TYR A 298 8.60 -16.64 21.67
CA TYR A 298 7.95 -15.45 21.12
C TYR A 298 6.74 -15.82 20.26
N THR A 299 6.90 -16.73 19.31
CA THR A 299 5.81 -17.13 18.41
C THR A 299 4.74 -17.93 19.14
N LYS A 300 5.09 -18.74 20.14
CA LYS A 300 4.12 -19.42 21.02
C LYS A 300 3.22 -18.43 21.74
N ILE A 301 3.81 -17.40 22.37
CA ILE A 301 3.05 -16.33 23.04
C ILE A 301 2.18 -15.57 22.04
N LEU A 302 2.74 -15.19 20.89
CA LEU A 302 2.00 -14.47 19.85
C LEU A 302 0.84 -15.32 19.28
N ASN A 303 1.01 -16.64 19.13
CA ASN A 303 -0.04 -17.55 18.68
C ASN A 303 -1.13 -17.77 19.74
N ALA A 304 -0.77 -17.86 21.02
CA ALA A 304 -1.71 -17.95 22.13
C ALA A 304 -2.60 -16.70 22.17
N MET A 305 -1.98 -15.51 22.22
CA MET A 305 -2.67 -14.22 22.20
C MET A 305 -3.53 -14.03 20.93
N ARG A 306 -3.12 -14.60 19.78
CA ARG A 306 -3.95 -14.59 18.56
C ARG A 306 -5.23 -15.40 18.73
N THR A 307 -5.10 -16.59 19.29
CA THR A 307 -6.21 -17.55 19.42
C THR A 307 -7.19 -17.06 20.47
N GLN A 308 -6.69 -16.47 21.55
CA GLN A 308 -7.48 -15.89 22.61
C GLN A 308 -6.92 -14.51 22.99
N PRO A 309 -7.45 -13.44 22.38
CA PRO A 309 -7.01 -12.07 22.66
C PRO A 309 -7.22 -11.65 24.11
N THR A 310 -8.05 -12.31 24.90
CA THR A 310 -8.30 -11.90 26.30
C THR A 310 -7.41 -12.61 27.34
N LEU A 311 -6.38 -13.34 26.92
CA LEU A 311 -5.53 -14.13 27.84
C LEU A 311 -4.85 -13.25 28.90
N THR A 312 -4.98 -13.63 30.16
CA THR A 312 -4.10 -13.11 31.21
C THR A 312 -2.69 -13.70 31.09
N LEU A 313 -1.72 -13.16 31.83
CA LEU A 313 -0.38 -13.75 31.89
C LEU A 313 -0.38 -15.18 32.45
N ASN A 314 -1.35 -15.51 33.31
CA ASN A 314 -1.50 -16.86 33.84
C ASN A 314 -2.08 -17.79 32.79
N ASP A 315 -3.07 -17.35 32.03
CA ASP A 315 -3.66 -18.13 30.94
C ASP A 315 -2.58 -18.43 29.87
N MET A 316 -1.76 -17.43 29.53
CA MET A 316 -0.61 -17.65 28.63
C MET A 316 0.39 -18.66 29.19
N LYS A 317 0.64 -18.67 30.50
CA LYS A 317 1.50 -19.67 31.13
C LYS A 317 0.90 -21.07 30.99
N GLU A 318 -0.40 -21.23 31.22
CA GLU A 318 -1.08 -22.51 31.10
C GLU A 318 -1.06 -23.04 29.65
N GLU A 319 -1.29 -22.16 28.67
CA GLU A 319 -1.31 -22.53 27.26
C GLU A 319 0.09 -22.80 26.70
N THR A 320 1.09 -21.98 27.06
CA THR A 320 2.43 -22.06 26.46
C THR A 320 3.44 -22.87 27.27
N GLY A 321 3.15 -23.14 28.55
CA GLY A 321 4.08 -23.76 29.51
C GLY A 321 5.22 -22.83 29.96
N ILE A 322 5.21 -21.56 29.58
CA ILE A 322 6.28 -20.59 29.87
C ILE A 322 6.00 -19.92 31.22
N SER A 323 7.03 -19.70 32.04
CA SER A 323 6.85 -19.01 33.32
C SER A 323 6.39 -17.55 33.13
N VAL A 324 5.55 -17.06 34.04
CA VAL A 324 5.00 -15.67 33.99
C VAL A 324 6.11 -14.62 33.88
N SER A 325 7.21 -14.77 34.63
CA SER A 325 8.36 -13.85 34.55
C SER A 325 9.02 -13.84 33.17
N ALA A 326 9.13 -15.01 32.53
CA ALA A 326 9.66 -15.10 31.17
C ALA A 326 8.67 -14.52 30.15
N ILE A 327 7.37 -14.78 30.29
CA ILE A 327 6.32 -14.18 29.45
C ILE A 327 6.37 -12.66 29.52
N GLN A 328 6.43 -12.08 30.73
CA GLN A 328 6.52 -10.63 30.90
C GLN A 328 7.73 -10.04 30.17
N LYS A 329 8.93 -10.62 30.33
CA LYS A 329 10.15 -10.16 29.64
C LYS A 329 10.04 -10.23 28.12
N LEU A 330 9.34 -11.23 27.58
CA LEU A 330 9.12 -11.38 26.15
C LEU A 330 8.08 -10.36 25.66
N LEU A 331 7.00 -10.15 26.40
CA LEU A 331 5.97 -9.16 26.10
C LEU A 331 6.51 -7.73 26.13
N ASP A 332 7.34 -7.36 27.10
CA ASP A 332 7.98 -6.03 27.16
C ASP A 332 8.80 -5.75 25.88
N LYS A 333 9.45 -6.78 25.32
CA LYS A 333 10.17 -6.68 24.05
C LYS A 333 9.25 -6.59 22.85
N LEU A 334 8.12 -7.29 22.86
CA LEU A 334 7.12 -7.23 21.79
C LEU A 334 6.39 -5.88 21.79
N LEU A 335 6.04 -5.35 22.98
CA LEU A 335 5.45 -4.03 23.19
C LEU A 335 6.38 -2.90 22.75
N SER A 336 7.65 -2.95 23.17
CA SER A 336 8.63 -1.92 22.75
C SER A 336 8.87 -1.90 21.24
N LYS A 337 8.66 -3.03 20.56
CA LYS A 337 8.70 -3.15 19.09
C LYS A 337 7.35 -2.91 18.40
N LYS A 338 6.29 -2.66 19.18
CA LYS A 338 4.91 -2.49 18.70
C LYS A 338 4.37 -3.67 17.89
N TYR A 339 4.80 -4.90 18.22
CA TYR A 339 4.25 -6.13 17.62
C TYR A 339 2.98 -6.61 18.34
N VAL A 340 2.77 -6.14 19.57
CA VAL A 340 1.59 -6.42 20.37
C VAL A 340 1.13 -5.15 21.08
N GLU A 341 -0.12 -5.11 21.47
CA GLU A 341 -0.71 -4.02 22.27
C GLU A 341 -1.60 -4.61 23.36
N ARG A 342 -1.71 -3.89 24.48
CA ARG A 342 -2.58 -4.27 25.60
C ARG A 342 -3.83 -3.39 25.60
N GLY A 343 -5.01 -4.00 25.59
CA GLY A 343 -6.29 -3.34 25.72
C GLY A 343 -6.43 -2.65 27.08
N GLU A 344 -6.68 -1.35 27.06
CA GLU A 344 -6.72 -0.51 28.27
C GLU A 344 -7.89 -0.83 29.20
N LYS A 345 -9.01 -1.35 28.67
CA LYS A 345 -10.26 -1.53 29.43
C LYS A 345 -10.55 -2.95 29.92
N ASP A 346 -10.00 -3.96 29.27
CA ASP A 346 -10.31 -5.38 29.55
C ASP A 346 -9.06 -6.24 29.84
N GLY A 347 -7.86 -5.66 29.75
CA GLY A 347 -6.60 -6.39 29.94
C GLY A 347 -6.27 -7.38 28.82
N SER A 348 -7.04 -7.36 27.72
CA SER A 348 -6.81 -8.18 26.54
C SER A 348 -5.48 -7.84 25.87
N TRP A 349 -4.87 -8.81 25.21
CA TRP A 349 -3.73 -8.64 24.34
C TRP A 349 -4.15 -8.73 22.88
N ARG A 350 -3.51 -7.89 22.07
CA ARG A 350 -3.68 -7.92 20.63
C ARG A 350 -2.35 -8.19 19.99
N VAL A 351 -2.35 -9.13 19.07
CA VAL A 351 -1.20 -9.47 18.27
C VAL A 351 -1.46 -9.04 16.85
N PHE A 352 -0.55 -8.24 16.33
CA PHE A 352 -0.63 -7.75 14.97
C PHE A 352 -0.02 -8.80 14.05
N LEU A 353 -0.83 -9.34 13.14
CA LEU A 353 -0.54 -10.60 12.48
C LEU A 353 -0.70 -10.58 10.98
N THR A 354 0.22 -11.27 10.32
CA THR A 354 -0.10 -12.08 9.15
C THR A 354 0.63 -13.41 9.30
N GLN A 355 -0.08 -14.53 9.52
CA GLN A 355 0.45 -15.88 9.32
C GLN A 355 -0.50 -16.64 8.42
#